data_AF-A0A8T3AGD6-F1
#
_entry.id   AF-A0A8T3AGD6-F1
#
_cell.length_a   1.000
_cell.length_b   1.000
_cell.length_c   1.000
_cell.angle_alpha   90.00
_cell.angle_beta   90.00
_cell.angle_gamma   90.00
#
_symmetry.space_group_name_H-M   'P 1'
#
loop_
_entity.id
_entity.type
_entity.pdbx_description
1 polymer ?
#
loop_
_entity_poly.entity_id
_entity_poly.type
_entity_poly.pdbx_seq_one_letter_code
_entity_poly.pdbx_strand_id
1 'polypeptide(L)'
;MKGGKAFGPNDIPIEVWKGDEGISCLTKLFNTILKTKKMPDEWRMSVLIPIFNNKGDAQDCANYRGIMLMCHTLKLWERVMEHRLRRDTEVSQNQFGFMPGRSTMEAIHLLRGLMEKYRETKENLHMIFIDLEKHIPVNGEWRTMAQRFIWSHGA
;
A
#
# COMPACT_ATOMS: atom_id res chain seq x y z
N MET A 1 -1.15 14.22 -4.04
CA MET A 1 -0.52 13.60 -2.85
C MET A 1 -0.12 14.70 -1.87
N LYS A 2 -0.04 14.41 -0.55
CA LYS A 2 0.45 15.40 0.43
C LYS A 2 1.95 15.66 0.21
N GLY A 3 2.42 16.85 0.56
CA GLY A 3 3.84 17.21 0.51
C GLY A 3 4.68 16.56 1.61
N GLY A 4 5.99 16.75 1.52
CA GLY A 4 6.96 16.25 2.51
C GLY A 4 7.08 14.72 2.55
N LYS A 5 6.84 14.06 1.41
CA LYS A 5 7.02 12.61 1.28
C LYS A 5 8.46 12.31 0.87
N ALA A 6 9.01 11.22 1.42
CA ALA A 6 10.32 10.71 1.01
C ALA A 6 10.33 10.40 -0.49
N PHE A 7 11.45 10.72 -1.13
CA PHE A 7 11.63 10.58 -2.57
C PHE A 7 11.72 9.10 -2.98
N GLY A 8 11.39 8.84 -4.24
CA GLY A 8 11.70 7.55 -4.86
C GLY A 8 13.11 7.56 -5.47
N PRO A 9 13.48 6.51 -6.22
CA PRO A 9 14.82 6.36 -6.80
C PRO A 9 15.24 7.46 -7.78
N ASN A 10 14.30 8.30 -8.23
CA ASN A 10 14.56 9.37 -9.20
C ASN A 10 14.73 10.75 -8.56
N ASP A 11 14.68 10.86 -7.23
CA ASP A 11 14.89 12.10 -6.47
C ASP A 11 13.98 13.28 -6.86
N ILE A 12 12.82 13.01 -7.49
CA ILE A 12 11.85 14.05 -7.83
C ILE A 12 10.83 14.22 -6.69
N PRO A 13 10.78 15.39 -6.02
CA PRO A 13 9.78 15.67 -4.99
C PRO A 13 8.38 15.76 -5.57
N ILE A 14 7.37 15.47 -4.75
CA ILE A 14 5.97 15.55 -5.15
C ILE A 14 5.53 17.01 -5.43
N GLU A 15 6.23 17.95 -4.82
CA GLU A 15 6.04 19.39 -4.93
C GLU A 15 6.22 19.89 -6.36
N VAL A 16 7.12 19.28 -7.14
CA VAL A 16 7.35 19.62 -8.56
C VAL A 16 6.09 19.48 -9.40
N TRP A 17 5.21 18.55 -9.01
CA TRP A 17 3.99 18.25 -9.73
C TRP A 17 2.79 19.07 -9.25
N LYS A 18 2.97 19.99 -8.30
CA LYS A 18 1.90 20.89 -7.84
C LYS A 18 1.81 22.09 -8.77
N GLY A 19 0.58 22.55 -9.01
CA GLY A 19 0.30 23.68 -9.90
C GLY A 19 0.00 23.26 -11.34
N ASP A 20 -0.49 24.20 -12.13
CA ASP A 20 -1.06 23.94 -13.45
C ASP A 20 -0.03 23.39 -14.44
N GLU A 21 1.21 23.86 -14.39
CA GLU A 21 2.29 23.36 -15.24
C GLU A 21 2.62 21.89 -14.95
N GLY A 22 2.74 21.53 -13.66
CA GLY A 22 2.98 20.16 -13.22
C GLY A 22 1.83 19.23 -13.64
N ILE A 23 0.58 19.68 -13.46
CA ILE A 23 -0.62 18.95 -13.89
C ILE A 23 -0.64 18.78 -15.41
N SER A 24 -0.32 19.82 -16.17
CA SER A 24 -0.26 19.78 -17.63
C SER A 24 0.80 18.80 -18.13
N CYS A 25 1.99 18.82 -17.52
CA CYS A 25 3.07 17.89 -17.82
C CYS A 25 2.67 16.43 -17.55
N LEU A 26 2.14 16.16 -16.35
CA LEU A 26 1.64 14.83 -15.98
C LEU A 26 0.53 14.35 -16.91
N THR A 27 -0.41 15.23 -17.27
CA THR A 27 -1.52 14.89 -18.17
C THR A 27 -1.00 14.46 -19.53
N LYS A 28 -0.03 15.20 -20.10
CA LYS A 28 0.61 14.84 -21.36
C LYS A 28 1.34 13.50 -21.26
N LEU A 29 2.13 13.30 -20.20
CA LEU A 29 2.86 12.06 -19.94
C LEU A 29 1.90 10.86 -19.86
N PHE A 30 0.87 10.96 -19.02
CA PHE A 30 -0.11 9.90 -18.78
C PHE A 30 -0.89 9.54 -20.05
N ASN A 31 -1.30 10.54 -20.83
CA ASN A 31 -1.96 10.29 -22.10
C ASN A 31 -1.03 9.63 -23.13
N THR A 32 0.26 10.00 -23.15
CA THR A 32 1.26 9.33 -23.99
C THR A 32 1.45 7.88 -23.57
N ILE A 33 1.51 7.58 -22.27
CA ILE A 33 1.59 6.21 -21.75
C ILE A 33 0.36 5.40 -22.18
N LEU A 34 -0.86 5.94 -22.05
CA LEU A 34 -2.09 5.26 -22.50
C LEU A 34 -2.07 4.94 -24.00
N LYS A 35 -1.62 5.89 -24.83
CA LYS A 35 -1.58 5.72 -26.29
C LYS A 35 -0.51 4.71 -26.73
N THR A 36 0.68 4.82 -26.15
CA THR A 36 1.86 4.03 -26.56
C THR A 36 1.94 2.67 -25.86
N LYS A 37 1.24 2.51 -24.74
CA LYS A 37 1.35 1.36 -23.81
C LYS A 37 2.78 1.15 -23.30
N LYS A 38 3.62 2.19 -23.33
CA LYS A 38 4.99 2.16 -22.83
C LYS A 38 5.10 3.01 -21.58
N MET A 39 5.60 2.42 -20.51
CA MET A 39 5.90 3.10 -19.25
C MET A 39 7.40 3.41 -19.17
N PRO A 40 7.81 4.49 -18.49
CA PRO A 40 9.23 4.77 -18.25
C PRO A 40 9.90 3.60 -17.51
N ASP A 41 11.10 3.20 -17.93
CA ASP A 41 11.83 2.11 -17.28
C ASP A 41 12.18 2.44 -15.82
N GLU A 42 12.38 3.72 -15.51
CA GLU A 42 12.59 4.22 -14.14
C GLU A 42 11.45 3.84 -13.18
N TRP A 43 10.22 3.68 -13.66
CA TRP A 43 9.08 3.30 -12.83
C TRP A 43 9.13 1.84 -12.40
N ARG A 44 10.00 1.02 -13.02
CA ARG A 44 10.25 -0.36 -12.61
C ARG A 44 11.22 -0.46 -11.43
N MET A 45 11.86 0.65 -11.06
CA MET A 45 12.79 0.72 -9.95
C MET A 45 12.09 1.14 -8.66
N SER A 46 12.48 0.52 -7.55
CA SER A 46 12.05 0.94 -6.21
C SER A 46 13.19 0.71 -5.21
N VAL A 47 13.21 1.52 -4.15
CA VAL A 47 14.12 1.30 -3.01
C VAL A 47 13.35 0.62 -1.90
N LEU A 48 13.87 -0.50 -1.41
CA LEU A 48 13.29 -1.23 -0.31
C LEU A 48 13.85 -0.71 1.02
N ILE A 49 12.97 -0.22 1.89
CA ILE A 49 13.32 0.27 3.23
C ILE A 49 12.74 -0.68 4.28
N PRO A 50 13.58 -1.38 5.07
CA PRO A 50 13.11 -2.18 6.18
C PRO A 50 12.72 -1.27 7.36
N ILE A 51 11.51 -1.46 7.90
CA ILE A 51 11.02 -0.77 9.09
C ILE A 51 10.79 -1.78 10.19
N PHE A 52 11.44 -1.61 11.33
CA PHE A 52 11.26 -2.49 12.48
C PHE A 52 9.84 -2.35 13.04
N ASN A 53 9.18 -3.49 13.31
CA ASN A 53 7.80 -3.51 13.81
C ASN A 53 7.68 -3.16 15.29
N ASN A 54 8.77 -2.75 15.95
CA ASN A 54 8.85 -2.44 17.39
C ASN A 54 8.38 -3.60 18.29
N LYS A 55 8.57 -4.83 17.82
CA LYS A 55 8.20 -6.07 18.52
C LYS A 55 9.22 -7.16 18.17
N GLY A 56 9.58 -7.98 19.16
CA GLY A 56 10.53 -9.07 19.00
C GLY A 56 11.98 -8.61 18.97
N ASP A 57 12.86 -9.49 18.49
CA ASP A 57 14.29 -9.23 18.35
C ASP A 57 14.58 -8.38 17.10
N ALA A 58 15.33 -7.30 17.27
CA ALA A 58 15.77 -6.43 16.17
C ALA A 58 16.80 -7.09 15.24
N GLN A 59 17.41 -8.20 15.66
CA GLN A 59 18.29 -9.02 14.81
C GLN A 59 17.51 -10.00 13.92
N ASP A 60 16.25 -10.28 14.25
CA ASP A 60 15.41 -11.15 13.45
C ASP A 60 14.75 -10.36 12.31
N CYS A 61 15.10 -10.74 11.08
CA CYS A 61 14.56 -10.14 9.86
C CYS A 61 13.03 -10.28 9.73
N ALA A 62 12.42 -11.28 10.36
CA ALA A 62 10.97 -11.46 10.37
C ALA A 62 10.24 -10.29 11.06
N ASN A 63 10.91 -9.61 11.99
CA ASN A 63 10.37 -8.47 12.73
C ASN A 63 10.42 -7.15 11.97
N TYR A 64 10.78 -7.16 10.68
CA TYR A 64 10.77 -5.99 9.81
C TYR A 64 9.65 -6.02 8.77
N ARG A 65 9.09 -4.85 8.50
CA ARG A 65 8.22 -4.58 7.37
C ARG A 65 9.00 -3.83 6.30
N GLY A 66 9.21 -4.47 5.15
CA GLY A 66 9.71 -3.79 3.97
C GLY A 66 8.69 -2.81 3.42
N ILE A 67 9.11 -1.56 3.18
CA ILE A 67 8.37 -0.55 2.45
C ILE A 67 9.11 -0.23 1.16
N MET A 68 8.44 -0.35 0.02
CA MET A 68 9.00 0.06 -1.26
C MET A 68 8.76 1.54 -1.51
N LEU A 69 9.84 2.31 -1.59
CA LEU A 69 9.84 3.68 -2.08
C LEU A 69 9.88 3.65 -3.61
N MET A 70 8.71 3.89 -4.21
CA MET A 70 8.56 4.10 -5.65
C MET A 70 8.54 5.60 -5.98
N CYS A 71 8.89 5.94 -7.22
CA CYS A 71 8.83 7.30 -7.72
C CYS A 71 7.42 7.89 -7.60
N HIS A 72 7.33 9.20 -7.38
CA HIS A 72 6.05 9.87 -7.15
C HIS A 72 5.16 9.90 -8.39
N THR A 73 5.76 9.99 -9.58
CA THR A 73 5.04 10.01 -10.85
C THR A 73 4.28 8.69 -11.08
N LEU A 74 4.87 7.54 -10.76
CA LEU A 74 4.18 6.24 -10.78
C LEU A 74 3.01 6.21 -9.78
N LYS A 75 3.23 6.64 -8.54
CA LYS A 75 2.17 6.67 -7.52
C LYS A 75 0.98 7.55 -7.92
N LEU A 76 1.26 8.65 -8.62
CA LEU A 76 0.21 9.51 -9.18
C LEU A 76 -0.53 8.82 -10.32
N TRP A 77 0.18 8.14 -11.22
CA TRP A 77 -0.41 7.34 -12.29
C TRP A 77 -1.33 6.24 -11.74
N GLU A 78 -0.85 5.44 -10.79
CA GLU A 78 -1.62 4.38 -10.13
C GLU A 78 -2.90 4.93 -9.52
N ARG A 79 -2.83 6.10 -8.87
CA ARG A 79 -4.01 6.75 -8.29
C ARG A 79 -5.02 7.21 -9.34
N VAL A 80 -4.55 7.70 -10.49
CA VAL A 80 -5.45 8.07 -11.60
C VAL A 80 -6.09 6.83 -12.19
N MET A 81 -5.34 5.73 -12.35
CA MET A 81 -5.85 4.45 -12.85
C MET A 81 -6.86 3.84 -11.88
N GLU A 82 -6.54 3.78 -10.59
CA GLU A 82 -7.43 3.29 -9.54
C GLU A 82 -8.75 4.05 -9.52
N HIS A 83 -8.73 5.38 -9.61
CA HIS A 83 -9.94 6.19 -9.66
C HIS A 83 -10.80 5.93 -10.91
N ARG A 84 -10.17 5.60 -12.04
CA ARG A 84 -10.89 5.23 -13.27
C ARG A 84 -11.47 3.82 -13.15
N LEU A 85 -10.64 2.84 -12.80
CA LEU A 85 -11.03 1.44 -12.66
C LEU A 85 -12.15 1.26 -11.64
N ARG A 86 -12.11 2.00 -10.53
CA ARG A 86 -13.14 1.93 -9.48
C ARG A 86 -14.55 2.23 -10.01
N ARG A 87 -14.69 3.02 -11.07
CA ARG A 87 -15.99 3.32 -11.68
C ARG A 87 -16.56 2.13 -12.46
N ASP A 88 -15.68 1.28 -12.96
CA ASP A 88 -16.01 0.16 -13.83
C ASP A 88 -15.91 -1.19 -13.10
N THR A 89 -15.55 -1.19 -11.81
CA THR A 89 -15.44 -2.41 -10.99
C THR A 89 -16.49 -2.43 -9.89
N GLU A 90 -17.23 -3.53 -9.80
CA GLU A 90 -18.10 -3.81 -8.66
C GLU A 90 -17.32 -4.55 -7.56
N VAL A 91 -17.40 -4.04 -6.34
CA VAL A 91 -16.81 -4.65 -5.15
C VAL A 91 -17.94 -5.10 -4.23
N SER A 92 -17.76 -6.23 -3.56
CA SER A 92 -18.75 -6.78 -2.63
C SER A 92 -19.24 -5.75 -1.61
N GLN A 93 -20.55 -5.78 -1.33
CA GLN A 93 -21.17 -4.94 -0.30
C GLN A 93 -20.62 -5.25 1.10
N ASN A 94 -20.03 -6.43 1.29
CA ASN A 94 -19.40 -6.84 2.56
C ASN A 94 -17.91 -6.48 2.66
N GLN A 95 -17.35 -5.76 1.68
CA GLN A 95 -15.98 -5.25 1.75
C GLN A 95 -15.96 -3.89 2.45
N PHE A 96 -15.35 -3.82 3.63
CA PHE A 96 -15.22 -2.57 4.40
C PHE A 96 -13.83 -1.94 4.28
N GLY A 97 -12.80 -2.76 4.11
CA GLY A 97 -11.42 -2.29 3.95
C GLY A 97 -11.20 -1.59 2.62
N PHE A 98 -10.50 -0.45 2.64
CA PHE A 98 -10.10 0.33 1.45
C PHE A 98 -11.28 0.81 0.57
N MET A 99 -12.48 0.90 1.14
CA MET A 99 -13.68 1.40 0.44
C MET A 99 -14.03 2.81 0.92
N PRO A 100 -14.24 3.79 0.01
CA PRO A 100 -14.66 5.13 0.40
C PRO A 100 -16.03 5.09 1.06
N GLY A 101 -16.20 5.85 2.13
CA GLY A 101 -17.47 5.92 2.87
C GLY A 101 -17.78 4.68 3.71
N ARG A 102 -16.86 3.71 3.81
CA ARG A 102 -16.98 2.56 4.72
C ARG A 102 -15.93 2.61 5.81
N SER A 103 -16.29 2.14 7.00
CA SER A 103 -15.39 2.11 8.15
C SER A 103 -15.30 0.73 8.80
N THR A 104 -14.20 0.50 9.51
CA THR A 104 -14.06 -0.66 10.40
C THR A 104 -15.11 -0.66 11.51
N MET A 105 -15.62 0.51 11.90
CA MET A 105 -16.67 0.61 12.91
C MET A 105 -18.00 0.02 12.42
N GLU A 106 -18.38 0.26 11.17
CA GLU A 106 -19.57 -0.36 10.56
C GLU A 106 -19.45 -1.88 10.51
N ALA A 107 -18.29 -2.40 10.09
CA ALA A 107 -18.03 -3.84 10.07
C ALA A 107 -18.18 -4.47 11.47
N ILE A 108 -17.61 -3.82 12.49
CA ILE A 108 -17.71 -4.26 13.89
C ILE A 108 -19.16 -4.19 14.37
N HIS A 109 -19.89 -3.13 14.03
CA HIS A 109 -21.28 -2.97 14.43
C HIS A 109 -22.17 -4.07 13.83
N LEU A 110 -22.01 -4.36 12.54
CA LEU A 110 -22.73 -5.45 11.88
C LEU A 110 -22.43 -6.81 12.52
N LEU A 111 -21.16 -7.08 12.81
CA LEU A 111 -20.74 -8.32 13.46
C LEU A 111 -21.35 -8.44 14.87
N ARG A 112 -21.35 -7.35 15.65
CA ARG A 112 -21.96 -7.32 16.99
C ARG A 112 -23.46 -7.55 16.95
N GLY A 113 -24.18 -6.90 16.02
CA GLY A 113 -25.62 -7.11 15.86
C GLY A 113 -25.95 -8.56 15.48
N LEU A 114 -25.11 -9.19 14.66
CA LEU A 114 -25.23 -10.63 14.37
C LEU A 114 -25.03 -11.49 15.63
N MET A 115 -24.00 -11.19 16.42
CA MET A 115 -23.73 -11.91 17.67
C MET A 115 -24.88 -11.75 18.69
N GLU A 116 -25.43 -10.55 18.83
CA GLU A 116 -26.56 -10.26 19.73
C GLU A 116 -27.81 -11.02 19.32
N LYS A 117 -28.16 -11.02 18.02
CA LYS A 117 -29.32 -11.76 17.50
C LYS A 117 -29.26 -13.26 17.84
N TYR A 118 -28.12 -13.92 17.61
CA TYR A 118 -27.98 -15.35 17.91
C TYR A 118 -27.97 -15.63 19.42
N ARG A 119 -27.48 -14.68 20.21
CA ARG A 119 -27.55 -14.76 21.69
C ARG A 119 -28.98 -14.69 22.19
N GLU A 120 -29.83 -13.86 21.58
CA GLU A 120 -31.25 -13.74 21.92
C GLU A 120 -32.05 -14.99 21.52
N THR A 121 -31.79 -15.56 20.34
CA THR A 121 -32.45 -16.79 19.88
C THR A 121 -31.93 -18.05 20.56
N LYS A 122 -30.86 -17.94 21.37
CA LYS A 122 -30.14 -19.06 22.02
C LYS A 122 -29.62 -20.09 20.99
N GLU A 123 -29.27 -19.62 19.81
CA GLU A 123 -28.69 -20.44 18.75
C GLU A 123 -27.16 -20.32 18.75
N ASN A 124 -26.49 -21.34 18.22
CA ASN A 124 -25.04 -21.32 18.10
C ASN A 124 -24.61 -20.49 16.89
N LEU A 125 -23.70 -19.54 17.13
CA LEU A 125 -23.01 -18.79 16.08
C LEU A 125 -21.54 -19.25 16.01
N HIS A 126 -21.11 -19.72 14.83
CA HIS A 126 -19.72 -20.07 14.56
C HIS A 126 -19.09 -19.04 13.61
N MET A 127 -17.90 -18.55 13.96
CA MET A 127 -17.17 -17.55 13.17
C MET A 127 -15.78 -18.07 12.84
N ILE A 128 -15.36 -17.86 11.58
CA ILE A 128 -14.04 -18.24 11.09
C ILE A 128 -13.30 -16.95 10.70
N PHE A 129 -12.15 -16.71 11.32
CA PHE A 129 -11.28 -15.59 11.01
C PHE A 129 -10.14 -16.08 10.13
N ILE A 130 -10.06 -15.54 8.91
CA ILE A 130 -9.06 -15.89 7.91
C ILE A 130 -8.14 -14.68 7.74
N ASP A 131 -6.83 -14.91 7.88
CA ASP A 131 -5.80 -13.93 7.58
C ASP A 131 -4.79 -14.52 6.61
N LEU A 132 -4.26 -13.69 5.71
CA LEU A 132 -3.28 -14.12 4.72
C LEU A 132 -1.87 -13.93 5.28
N GLU A 133 -1.10 -15.01 5.33
CA GLU A 133 0.30 -14.93 5.75
C GLU A 133 1.13 -14.09 4.78
N LYS A 134 2.00 -13.25 5.34
CA LYS A 134 2.84 -12.34 4.57
C LYS A 134 3.93 -13.12 3.82
N HIS A 135 3.77 -13.27 2.51
CA HIS A 135 4.84 -13.80 1.66
C HIS A 135 5.75 -12.66 1.17
N ILE A 136 6.94 -12.53 1.76
CA ILE A 136 8.03 -11.73 1.19
C ILE A 136 8.94 -12.72 0.44
N PRO A 137 9.18 -12.58 -0.87
CA PRO A 137 10.20 -13.40 -1.52
C PRO A 137 11.56 -13.04 -0.90
N VAL A 138 12.03 -13.92 -0.01
CA VAL A 138 13.38 -13.88 0.56
C VAL A 138 14.34 -14.39 -0.51
N ASN A 139 14.50 -13.63 -1.59
CA ASN A 139 15.69 -13.79 -2.40
C ASN A 139 16.88 -13.37 -1.52
N GLY A 140 18.02 -14.07 -1.63
CA GLY A 140 19.17 -13.94 -0.71
C GLY A 140 19.67 -12.51 -0.45
N GLU A 141 19.32 -11.56 -1.32
CA GLU A 141 19.57 -10.13 -1.21
C GLU A 141 18.98 -9.48 0.06
N TRP A 142 17.86 -9.99 0.59
CA TRP A 142 17.24 -9.45 1.82
C TRP A 142 18.10 -9.66 3.05
N ARG A 143 18.73 -10.82 3.18
CA ARG A 143 19.66 -11.09 4.29
C ARG A 143 20.85 -10.15 4.22
N THR A 144 21.37 -9.90 3.01
CA THR A 144 22.51 -9.01 2.79
C THR A 144 22.17 -7.53 3.06
N MET A 145 20.99 -7.06 2.66
CA MET A 145 20.55 -5.68 2.91
C MET A 145 20.19 -5.43 4.38
N ALA A 146 19.47 -6.35 5.03
CA ALA A 146 19.13 -6.22 6.45
C ALA A 146 20.39 -6.23 7.33
N GLN A 147 21.37 -7.10 7.04
CA GLN A 147 22.65 -7.12 7.77
C GLN A 147 23.44 -5.82 7.59
N ARG A 148 23.53 -5.27 6.37
CA ARG A 148 24.24 -3.98 6.14
C ARG A 148 23.54 -2.79 6.81
N PHE A 149 22.22 -2.77 6.86
CA PHE A 149 21.47 -1.70 7.52
C PHE A 149 21.58 -1.77 9.05
N ILE A 150 21.48 -2.97 9.64
CA ILE A 150 21.66 -3.21 11.08
C ILE A 150 23.08 -2.85 11.55
N TRP A 151 24.11 -3.16 10.77
CA TRP A 151 25.51 -2.85 11.12
C TRP A 151 25.93 -1.40 10.84
N SER A 152 25.18 -0.64 10.03
CA SER A 152 25.50 0.78 9.74
C SER A 152 24.86 1.76 10.72
N HIS A 153 23.82 1.35 11.44
CA HIS A 153 23.09 2.18 12.39
C HIS A 153 23.07 1.58 13.82
N GLY A 154 23.81 0.49 14.04
CA GLY A 154 24.05 -0.12 15.35
C GLY A 154 25.46 0.19 15.87
N ALA A 155 25.67 1.41 16.34
CA ALA A 155 26.75 1.82 17.25
C ALA A 155 26.27 2.99 18.11
#